data_AF-Q0VJV9-F1
#
_entry.id   AF-Q0VJV9-F1
#
_cell.length_a   1.000
_cell.length_b   1.000
_cell.length_c   1.000
_cell.angle_alpha   90.00
_cell.angle_beta   90.00
_cell.angle_gamma   90.00
#
_symmetry.space_group_name_H-M   'P 1'
#
loop_
_entity.id
_entity.type
_entity.pdbx_description
1 polymer ?
#
loop_
_entity_poly.entity_id
_entity_poly.type
_entity_poly.pdbx_seq_one_letter_code
_entity_poly.pdbx_strand_id
1 'polypeptide(L)'
;IPRDYTATDLEEEHRLAYWREDLGINLHHWHWHLVYEFSASDEKIVAKDRRGELFFYMHQSIIARYNCERLCNSLKRVKKFSDWREAIPEAYYPKLDSLTSARGWPPRQAGMRWQ
;
A
#
# COMPACT_ATOMS: atom_id res chain seq x y z
N ILE A 1 -7.83 -4.52 -18.82
CA ILE A 1 -8.02 -4.93 -17.40
C ILE A 1 -9.34 -4.33 -16.94
N PRO A 2 -10.29 -5.11 -16.38
CA PRO A 2 -11.54 -4.58 -15.83
C PRO A 2 -11.24 -3.56 -14.74
N ARG A 3 -12.10 -2.53 -14.60
CA ARG A 3 -11.95 -1.56 -13.51
C ARG A 3 -12.18 -2.20 -12.14
N ASP A 4 -13.22 -3.02 -12.07
CA ASP A 4 -13.66 -3.67 -10.84
C ASP A 4 -13.27 -5.16 -10.89
N TYR A 5 -12.07 -5.47 -10.38
CA TYR A 5 -11.55 -6.85 -10.38
C TYR A 5 -11.22 -7.36 -8.97
N THR A 6 -10.79 -6.49 -8.06
CA THR A 6 -10.53 -6.83 -6.66
C THR A 6 -11.82 -6.90 -5.84
N ALA A 7 -12.71 -5.94 -6.01
CA ALA A 7 -14.04 -5.86 -5.41
C ALA A 7 -15.01 -5.07 -6.32
N THR A 8 -16.18 -4.71 -5.78
CA THR A 8 -17.15 -3.78 -6.37
C THR A 8 -17.48 -2.69 -5.35
N ASP A 9 -18.29 -1.70 -5.73
CA ASP A 9 -18.71 -0.61 -4.82
C ASP A 9 -19.54 -1.07 -3.60
N LEU A 10 -19.86 -2.37 -3.48
CA LEU A 10 -20.37 -2.95 -2.24
C LEU A 10 -19.33 -2.90 -1.10
N GLU A 11 -18.04 -2.85 -1.45
CA GLU A 11 -16.93 -2.59 -0.53
C GLU A 11 -16.54 -1.11 -0.63
N GLU A 12 -16.69 -0.34 0.45
CA GLU A 12 -16.50 1.12 0.39
C GLU A 12 -15.07 1.51 0.02
N GLU A 13 -14.07 0.72 0.44
CA GLU A 13 -12.66 0.94 0.12
C GLU A 13 -12.35 0.69 -1.36
N HIS A 14 -13.23 0.00 -2.10
CA HIS A 14 -13.08 -0.22 -3.54
C HIS A 14 -13.17 1.08 -4.34
N ARG A 15 -13.80 2.12 -3.81
CA ARG A 15 -13.84 3.45 -4.45
C ARG A 15 -12.46 4.02 -4.74
N LEU A 16 -11.44 3.61 -3.99
CA LEU A 16 -10.04 4.03 -4.17
C LEU A 16 -9.19 3.01 -4.94
N ALA A 17 -9.78 1.95 -5.50
CA ALA A 17 -9.03 0.95 -6.27
C ALA A 17 -8.25 1.58 -7.42
N TYR A 18 -8.84 2.56 -8.13
CA TYR A 18 -8.15 3.26 -9.23
C TYR A 18 -6.84 3.94 -8.81
N TRP A 19 -6.69 4.30 -7.53
CA TRP A 19 -5.48 4.92 -7.00
C TRP A 19 -4.55 3.87 -6.36
N ARG A 20 -5.11 2.94 -5.56
CA ARG A 20 -4.34 1.90 -4.85
C ARG A 20 -3.72 0.87 -5.81
N GLU A 21 -4.44 0.56 -6.88
CA GLU A 21 -4.11 -0.50 -7.84
C GLU A 21 -3.58 0.05 -9.17
N ASP A 22 -3.30 1.36 -9.23
CA ASP A 22 -2.63 1.98 -10.37
C ASP A 22 -1.21 1.41 -10.54
N LEU A 23 -0.87 1.06 -11.79
CA LEU A 23 0.44 0.50 -12.11
C LEU A 23 1.55 1.55 -11.88
N GLY A 24 1.31 2.81 -12.22
CA GLY A 24 2.30 3.89 -12.09
C GLY A 24 2.68 4.16 -10.64
N ILE A 25 1.71 4.21 -9.74
CA ILE A 25 1.92 4.39 -8.29
C ILE A 25 2.68 3.21 -7.70
N ASN A 26 2.28 1.97 -8.04
CA ASN A 26 2.98 0.77 -7.55
C ASN A 26 4.40 0.67 -8.12
N LEU A 27 4.61 1.01 -9.40
CA LEU A 27 5.93 1.09 -10.00
C LEU A 27 6.78 2.16 -9.33
N HIS A 28 6.25 3.34 -9.06
CA HIS A 28 6.96 4.41 -8.35
C HIS A 28 7.41 3.94 -6.96
N HIS A 29 6.51 3.35 -6.18
CA HIS A 29 6.82 2.85 -4.85
C HIS A 29 7.92 1.77 -4.89
N TRP A 30 7.84 0.84 -5.84
CA TRP A 30 8.86 -0.18 -6.03
C TRP A 30 10.23 0.42 -6.41
N HIS A 31 10.28 1.28 -7.42
CA HIS A 31 11.51 1.92 -7.87
C HIS A 31 12.12 2.83 -6.80
N TRP A 32 11.31 3.53 -6.01
CA TRP A 32 11.83 4.36 -4.92
C TRP A 32 12.58 3.51 -3.89
N HIS A 33 12.04 2.34 -3.53
CA HIS A 33 12.70 1.40 -2.63
C HIS A 33 13.90 0.69 -3.26
N LEU A 34 13.94 0.55 -4.59
CA LEU A 34 15.10 0.07 -5.36
C LEU A 34 16.23 1.13 -5.48
N VAL A 35 15.91 2.41 -5.33
CA VAL A 35 16.93 3.47 -5.32
C VAL A 35 17.41 3.73 -3.89
N TYR A 36 16.54 3.58 -2.90
CA TYR A 36 16.81 3.85 -1.49
C TYR A 36 16.61 2.60 -0.63
N GLU A 37 17.43 1.58 -0.90
CA GLU A 37 17.49 0.35 -0.11
C GLU A 37 17.66 0.62 1.39
N PHE A 38 17.11 -0.25 2.22
CA PHE A 38 17.32 -0.23 3.66
C PHE A 38 18.45 -1.16 4.12
N SER A 39 18.94 -2.05 3.26
CA SER A 39 20.00 -3.02 3.59
C SER A 39 20.83 -3.34 2.35
N ALA A 40 22.15 -3.36 2.53
CA ALA A 40 23.12 -3.81 1.53
C ALA A 40 24.42 -4.20 2.23
N SER A 41 25.23 -5.06 1.59
CA SER A 41 26.55 -5.44 2.12
C SER A 41 27.55 -4.28 2.13
N ASP A 42 27.38 -3.31 1.23
CA ASP A 42 28.17 -2.08 1.20
C ASP A 42 27.30 -0.92 1.70
N GLU A 43 27.72 -0.29 2.79
CA GLU A 43 27.04 0.85 3.41
C GLU A 43 26.82 2.01 2.42
N LYS A 44 27.74 2.21 1.45
CA LYS A 44 27.62 3.30 0.45
C LYS A 44 26.37 3.17 -0.42
N ILE A 45 25.82 1.97 -0.56
CA ILE A 45 24.56 1.74 -1.28
C ILE A 45 23.39 2.31 -0.47
N VAL A 46 23.40 2.16 0.85
CA VAL A 46 22.32 2.62 1.74
C VAL A 46 22.49 4.08 2.14
N ALA A 47 23.73 4.52 2.40
CA ALA A 47 24.08 5.85 2.90
C ALA A 47 24.05 6.95 1.82
N LYS A 48 22.92 7.04 1.11
CA LYS A 48 22.62 8.14 0.18
C LYS A 48 22.20 9.40 0.95
N ASP A 49 22.42 10.56 0.33
CA ASP A 49 22.12 11.86 0.95
C ASP A 49 20.68 11.94 1.48
N ARG A 50 20.55 12.30 2.76
CA ARG A 50 19.27 12.54 3.47
C ARG A 50 18.19 11.48 3.23
N ARG A 51 18.57 10.24 2.93
CA ARG A 51 17.63 9.20 2.51
C ARG A 51 16.57 8.84 3.57
N GLY A 52 16.84 9.11 4.85
CA GLY A 52 15.88 8.94 5.95
C GLY A 52 14.84 10.06 6.00
N GLU A 53 15.24 11.31 5.77
CA GLU A 53 14.30 12.42 5.63
C GLU A 53 13.44 12.23 4.38
N LEU A 54 14.05 11.81 3.27
CA LEU A 54 13.32 11.52 2.04
C LEU A 54 12.33 10.35 2.22
N PHE A 55 12.68 9.33 3.01
CA PHE A 55 11.76 8.25 3.38
C PHE A 55 10.51 8.81 4.06
N PHE A 56 10.68 9.66 5.07
CA PHE A 56 9.57 10.33 5.75
C PHE A 56 8.73 11.15 4.76
N TYR A 57 9.39 12.02 3.98
CA TYR A 57 8.70 12.96 3.11
C TYR A 57 7.93 12.28 1.96
N MET A 58 8.51 11.24 1.36
CA MET A 58 7.86 10.47 0.29
C MET A 58 6.58 9.80 0.81
N HIS A 59 6.65 9.08 1.93
CA HIS A 59 5.48 8.41 2.50
C HIS A 59 4.45 9.39 3.05
N GLN A 60 4.88 10.52 3.63
CA GLN A 60 3.99 11.60 4.04
C GLN A 60 3.20 12.13 2.83
N SER A 61 3.87 12.32 1.68
CA SER A 61 3.24 12.79 0.45
C SER A 61 2.26 11.78 -0.12
N ILE A 62 2.56 10.48 -0.06
CA ILE A 62 1.64 9.40 -0.44
C ILE A 62 0.37 9.46 0.42
N ILE A 63 0.50 9.56 1.75
CA ILE A 63 -0.66 9.63 2.65
C ILE A 63 -1.46 10.92 2.46
N ALA A 64 -0.81 12.05 2.19
CA ALA A 64 -1.49 13.30 1.90
C ALA A 64 -2.35 13.16 0.64
N ARG A 65 -1.80 12.63 -0.46
CA ARG A 65 -2.52 12.37 -1.71
C ARG A 65 -3.64 11.35 -1.52
N TYR A 66 -3.37 10.25 -0.83
CA TYR A 66 -4.38 9.24 -0.49
C TYR A 66 -5.56 9.86 0.26
N ASN A 67 -5.30 10.73 1.24
CA ASN A 67 -6.36 11.43 1.97
C ASN A 67 -7.14 12.40 1.08
N CYS A 68 -6.51 13.07 0.11
CA CYS A 68 -7.23 13.87 -0.88
C CYS A 68 -8.22 13.00 -1.68
N GLU A 69 -7.78 11.85 -2.20
CA GLU A 69 -8.65 10.93 -2.93
C GLU A 69 -9.79 10.41 -2.05
N ARG A 70 -9.52 10.03 -0.79
CA ARG A 70 -10.57 9.60 0.14
C ARG A 70 -11.66 10.65 0.29
N LEU A 71 -11.27 11.92 0.47
CA LEU A 71 -12.21 13.02 0.59
C LEU A 71 -13.00 13.25 -0.71
N CYS A 72 -12.37 13.07 -1.88
CA CYS A 72 -13.05 13.09 -3.18
C CYS A 72 -14.07 11.94 -3.36
N ASN A 73 -13.87 10.81 -2.68
CA ASN A 73 -14.72 9.61 -2.77
C ASN A 73 -15.67 9.42 -1.58
N SER A 74 -16.00 10.49 -0.86
CA SER A 74 -16.92 10.48 0.30
C SER A 74 -16.46 9.54 1.43
N LEU A 75 -15.15 9.44 1.63
CA LEU A 75 -14.53 8.70 2.73
C LEU A 75 -13.80 9.65 3.67
N LYS A 76 -13.66 9.25 4.93
CA LYS A 76 -12.90 10.00 5.93
C LYS A 76 -11.40 9.87 5.65
N ARG A 77 -10.58 10.73 6.26
CA ARG A 77 -9.12 10.52 6.32
C ARG A 77 -8.80 9.14 6.90
N VAL A 78 -7.72 8.53 6.42
CA VAL A 78 -7.29 7.19 6.86
C VAL A 78 -7.04 7.15 8.38
N LYS A 79 -7.55 6.11 9.05
CA LYS A 79 -7.29 5.87 10.49
C LYS A 79 -5.90 5.27 10.64
N LYS A 80 -5.06 5.85 11.50
CA LYS A 80 -3.78 5.25 11.86
C LYS A 80 -3.99 3.92 12.60
N PHE A 81 -3.21 2.90 12.25
CA PHE A 81 -3.17 1.64 12.99
C PHE A 81 -2.16 1.76 14.14
N SER A 82 -2.61 2.30 15.28
CA SER A 82 -1.76 2.56 16.44
C SER A 82 -1.90 1.54 17.57
N ASP A 83 -3.03 0.84 17.67
CA ASP A 83 -3.17 -0.31 18.57
C ASP A 83 -2.98 -1.58 17.76
N TRP A 84 -1.86 -2.26 18.00
CA TRP A 84 -1.46 -3.44 17.23
C TRP A 84 -2.14 -4.73 17.69
N ARG A 85 -2.94 -4.69 18.76
CA ARG A 85 -3.72 -5.84 19.25
C ARG A 85 -5.18 -5.78 18.81
N GLU A 86 -5.63 -4.64 18.32
CA GLU A 86 -6.96 -4.49 17.73
C GLU A 86 -7.11 -5.35 16.47
N ALA A 87 -8.34 -5.79 16.23
CA ALA A 87 -8.71 -6.44 14.97
C ALA A 87 -8.69 -5.40 13.83
N ILE A 88 -8.20 -5.81 12.66
CA ILE A 88 -8.12 -4.98 11.44
C ILE A 88 -9.43 -5.17 10.66
N PRO A 89 -10.33 -4.17 10.61
CA PRO A 89 -11.62 -4.33 9.95
C PRO A 89 -11.49 -4.41 8.41
N GLU A 90 -10.47 -3.79 7.81
CA GLU A 90 -10.32 -3.72 6.36
C GLU A 90 -9.85 -5.07 5.78
N ALA A 91 -10.71 -5.70 4.99
CA ALA A 91 -10.37 -6.89 4.19
C ALA A 91 -9.69 -6.49 2.86
N TYR A 92 -8.93 -7.41 2.27
CA TYR A 92 -8.44 -7.23 0.89
C TYR A 92 -8.15 -8.57 0.21
N TYR A 93 -8.63 -8.72 -1.02
CA TYR A 93 -8.47 -9.94 -1.84
C TYR A 93 -7.80 -9.58 -3.18
N PRO A 94 -6.46 -9.73 -3.30
CA PRO A 94 -5.66 -9.07 -4.34
C PRO A 94 -5.90 -9.59 -5.76
N LYS A 95 -6.39 -10.82 -5.92
CA LYS A 95 -6.52 -11.50 -7.23
C LYS A 95 -5.21 -11.58 -8.02
N LEU A 96 -4.08 -11.61 -7.32
CA LEU A 96 -2.75 -11.77 -7.91
C LEU A 96 -2.24 -13.19 -7.69
N ASP A 97 -1.71 -13.79 -8.75
CA ASP A 97 -1.03 -15.07 -8.72
C ASP A 97 0.46 -14.90 -9.04
N SER A 98 1.31 -15.59 -8.28
CA SER A 98 2.73 -15.66 -8.59
C SER A 98 2.99 -16.73 -9.64
N LEU A 99 3.49 -16.31 -10.79
CA LEU A 99 3.92 -17.23 -11.85
C LEU A 99 5.14 -18.07 -11.45
N THR A 100 5.95 -17.60 -10.50
CA THR A 100 7.13 -18.31 -10.01
C THR A 100 6.75 -19.47 -9.08
N SER A 101 5.79 -19.26 -8.17
CA SER A 101 5.42 -20.27 -7.16
C SER A 101 4.12 -21.01 -7.48
N ALA A 102 3.38 -20.60 -8.51
CA ALA A 102 2.02 -21.09 -8.79
C ALA A 102 1.12 -21.03 -7.54
N ARG A 103 1.22 -19.92 -6.80
CA ARG A 103 0.42 -19.64 -5.61
C ARG A 103 -0.15 -18.22 -5.71
N GLY A 104 -1.42 -18.09 -5.34
CA GLY A 104 -2.04 -16.80 -5.12
C GLY A 104 -1.45 -16.09 -3.91
N TRP A 105 -1.36 -14.77 -3.99
CA TRP A 105 -1.04 -13.94 -2.83
C TRP A 105 -2.20 -14.05 -1.82
N PRO A 106 -1.98 -14.57 -0.59
CA PRO A 106 -3.07 -14.85 0.32
C PRO A 106 -3.90 -13.60 0.64
N PRO A 107 -5.24 -13.68 0.58
CA PRO A 107 -6.09 -12.57 0.98
C PRO A 107 -6.08 -12.36 2.49
N ARG A 108 -6.57 -11.21 2.94
CA ARG A 108 -6.86 -10.93 4.35
C ARG A 108 -8.36 -10.74 4.52
N GLN A 109 -8.98 -11.59 5.34
CA GLN A 109 -10.37 -11.40 5.75
C GLN A 109 -10.49 -10.30 6.81
N ALA A 110 -11.66 -9.68 6.91
CA ALA A 110 -11.94 -8.68 7.94
C ALA A 110 -11.79 -9.26 9.35
N GLY A 111 -11.34 -8.44 10.30
CA GLY A 111 -11.26 -8.79 11.72
C GLY A 111 -10.05 -9.64 12.13
N MET A 112 -9.10 -9.88 11.22
CA MET A 112 -7.82 -10.51 11.58
C MET A 112 -7.03 -9.60 12.53
N ARG A 113 -6.23 -10.19 13.41
CA ARG A 113 -5.35 -9.47 14.35
C ARG A 113 -3.94 -10.04 14.31
N TRP A 114 -2.95 -9.25 14.71
CA TRP A 114 -1.62 -9.79 14.96
C TRP A 114 -1.64 -10.65 16.22
N GLN A 115 -0.93 -11.79 16.17
CA GLN A 115 -0.72 -12.69 17.31
C GLN A 115 0.58 -12.33 18.03
#